data_AF-A0A143Z9K9-F1
#
_entry.id   AF-A0A143Z9K9-F1
#
_cell.length_a   1.000
_cell.length_b   1.000
_cell.length_c   1.000
_cell.angle_alpha   90.00
_cell.angle_beta   90.00
_cell.angle_gamma   90.00
#
_symmetry.space_group_name_H-M   'P 1'
#
loop_
_entity.id
_entity.type
_entity.pdbx_description
1 polymer ?
#
loop_
_entity_poly.entity_id
_entity_poly.type
_entity_poly.pdbx_seq_one_letter_code
_entity_poly.pdbx_strand_id
1 'polypeptide(L)'
;MFDKKTKYSKKWFENVSDEKFYTEREPVRQAACRGDEGAEGLLNRFNNEEIRRMNEKYKKEHPDAKPRHREHGWYLPNDDD
;
A
#
# COMPACT_ATOMS: atom_id res chain seq x y z
N MET A 1 10.19 22.35 0.37
CA MET A 1 10.16 21.30 1.42
C MET A 1 8.73 20.80 1.57
N PHE A 2 8.50 19.51 1.36
CA PHE A 2 7.16 18.91 1.42
C PHE A 2 6.65 18.86 2.86
N ASP A 3 5.96 19.92 3.28
CA ASP A 3 5.24 20.02 4.56
C ASP A 3 3.92 19.22 4.51
N LYS A 4 3.98 17.95 4.06
CA LYS A 4 2.83 17.04 3.96
C LYS A 4 2.76 16.02 5.11
N LYS A 5 3.78 15.97 5.99
CA LYS A 5 3.83 15.05 7.14
C LYS A 5 2.67 15.24 8.12
N THR A 6 2.07 16.43 8.16
CA THR A 6 0.94 16.78 9.04
C THR A 6 -0.42 16.36 8.48
N LYS A 7 -0.60 16.34 7.15
CA LYS A 7 -1.86 15.95 6.49
C LYS A 7 -2.15 14.45 6.65
N TYR A 8 -1.15 13.61 6.42
CA TYR A 8 -1.30 12.14 6.39
C TYR A 8 -1.02 11.53 7.77
N SER A 9 -1.89 11.84 8.73
CA SER A 9 -1.89 11.21 10.06
C SER A 9 -2.46 9.80 10.00
N LYS A 10 -2.19 8.98 11.03
CA LYS A 10 -2.81 7.65 11.17
C LYS A 10 -4.34 7.72 11.08
N LYS A 11 -4.95 8.69 11.78
CA LYS A 11 -6.40 8.92 11.76
C LYS A 11 -6.93 9.22 10.36
N TRP A 12 -6.15 9.92 9.54
CA TRP A 12 -6.53 10.17 8.15
C TRP A 12 -6.60 8.87 7.35
N PHE A 13 -5.58 8.01 7.46
CA PHE A 13 -5.57 6.70 6.80
C PHE A 13 -6.71 5.79 7.24
N GLU A 14 -7.14 5.85 8.50
CA GLU A 14 -8.25 5.04 9.02
C GLU A 14 -9.63 5.50 8.54
N ASN A 15 -9.80 6.80 8.22
CA ASN A 15 -11.11 7.39 7.89
C ASN A 15 -11.29 7.71 6.39
N VAL A 16 -10.22 7.68 5.60
CA VAL A 16 -10.30 8.02 4.17
C VAL A 16 -10.91 6.87 3.36
N SER A 17 -11.76 7.21 2.38
CA SER A 17 -12.30 6.24 1.42
C SER A 17 -11.21 5.72 0.49
N ASP A 18 -11.41 4.52 -0.09
CA ASP A 18 -10.46 3.95 -1.06
C ASP A 18 -10.20 4.89 -2.23
N GLU A 19 -11.24 5.49 -2.81
CA GLU A 19 -11.11 6.45 -3.92
C GLU A 19 -10.16 7.62 -3.54
N LYS A 20 -10.43 8.29 -2.42
CA LYS A 20 -9.60 9.42 -1.97
C LYS A 20 -8.19 8.98 -1.59
N PHE A 21 -8.03 7.75 -1.07
CA PHE A 21 -6.73 7.19 -0.76
C PHE A 21 -5.87 7.06 -2.02
N TYR A 22 -6.38 6.46 -3.10
CA TYR A 22 -5.63 6.30 -4.34
C TYR A 22 -5.38 7.63 -5.06
N THR A 23 -6.37 8.55 -5.04
CA THR A 23 -6.19 9.90 -5.59
C THR A 23 -5.05 10.66 -4.91
N GLU A 24 -4.93 10.56 -3.59
CA GLU A 24 -3.88 11.25 -2.82
C GLU A 24 -2.53 10.52 -2.90
N ARG A 25 -2.53 9.20 -3.15
CA ARG A 25 -1.32 8.40 -3.34
C ARG A 25 -0.60 8.70 -4.65
N GLU A 26 -1.32 8.88 -5.76
CA GLU A 26 -0.72 9.08 -7.10
C GLU A 26 0.28 10.25 -7.16
N PRO A 27 0.00 11.47 -6.67
CA PRO A 27 0.98 12.55 -6.69
C PRO A 27 2.20 12.27 -5.80
N VAL A 28 2.02 11.52 -4.70
CA VAL A 28 3.14 11.08 -3.84
C VAL A 28 4.01 10.07 -4.58
N ARG A 29 3.40 9.12 -5.29
CA ARG A 29 4.12 8.15 -6.13
C ARG A 29 4.92 8.85 -7.21
N GLN A 30 4.33 9.82 -7.91
CA GLN A 30 5.03 10.60 -8.94
C GLN A 30 6.21 11.39 -8.37
N ALA A 31 6.05 12.01 -7.19
CA ALA A 31 7.15 12.72 -6.53
C ALA A 31 8.28 11.77 -6.12
N ALA A 32 7.96 10.60 -5.58
CA ALA A 32 8.96 9.57 -5.27
C ALA A 32 9.68 9.08 -6.54
N CYS A 33 8.97 8.84 -7.64
CA CYS A 33 9.58 8.47 -8.93
C CYS A 33 10.52 9.55 -9.49
N ARG A 34 10.37 10.81 -9.08
CA ARG A 34 11.26 11.92 -9.45
C ARG A 34 12.48 12.03 -8.52
N GLY A 35 12.62 11.13 -7.55
CA GLY A 35 13.74 11.11 -6.59
C GLY A 35 13.53 11.97 -5.35
N ASP A 36 12.28 12.36 -5.02
CA ASP A 36 12.01 13.06 -3.77
C ASP A 36 12.02 12.09 -2.58
N GLU A 37 13.08 12.14 -1.77
CA GLU A 37 13.25 11.30 -0.57
C GLU A 37 12.13 11.49 0.47
N GLY A 38 11.57 12.71 0.57
CA GLY A 38 10.45 13.00 1.45
C GLY A 38 9.15 12.33 0.97
N ALA A 39 8.97 12.22 -0.34
CA ALA A 39 7.87 11.49 -0.95
C ALA A 39 8.05 9.98 -0.84
N GLU A 40 9.28 9.45 -0.87
CA GLU A 40 9.54 8.02 -0.69
C GLU A 40 9.09 7.52 0.69
N GLY A 41 9.48 8.22 1.76
CA GLY A 41 9.07 7.86 3.12
C GLY A 41 7.54 7.93 3.31
N LEU A 42 6.88 8.88 2.65
CA LEU A 42 5.43 8.98 2.65
C LEU A 42 4.78 7.87 1.81
N LEU A 43 5.32 7.57 0.64
CA LEU A 43 4.86 6.49 -0.24
C LEU A 43 4.90 5.13 0.47
N ASN A 44 5.95 4.88 1.26
CA ASN A 44 6.05 3.66 2.05
C ASN A 44 4.89 3.54 3.07
N ARG A 45 4.45 4.65 3.69
CA ARG A 45 3.27 4.65 4.59
C ARG A 45 1.99 4.32 3.83
N PHE A 46 1.81 4.88 2.63
CA PHE A 46 0.69 4.53 1.76
C PHE A 46 0.70 3.04 1.41
N ASN A 47 1.84 2.49 0.98
CA ASN A 47 1.93 1.07 0.61
C ASN A 47 1.61 0.13 1.79
N ASN A 48 2.07 0.46 3.01
CA ASN A 48 1.73 -0.32 4.20
C ASN A 48 0.23 -0.29 4.52
N GLU A 49 -0.41 0.87 4.36
CA GLU A 49 -1.85 1.01 4.54
C GLU A 49 -2.65 0.25 3.47
N GLU A 50 -2.19 0.27 2.21
CA GLU A 50 -2.78 -0.50 1.11
C GLU A 50 -2.74 -2.00 1.42
N ILE A 51 -1.59 -2.51 1.87
CA ILE A 51 -1.44 -3.90 2.31
C ILE A 51 -2.39 -4.23 3.48
N ARG A 52 -2.52 -3.32 4.46
CA ARG A 52 -3.46 -3.50 5.59
C ARG A 52 -4.90 -3.63 5.10
N ARG A 53 -5.35 -2.72 4.22
CA ARG A 53 -6.70 -2.73 3.63
C ARG A 53 -6.97 -4.00 2.83
N MET A 54 -6.02 -4.43 2.00
CA MET A 54 -6.12 -5.66 1.22
C MET A 54 -6.23 -6.89 2.13
N ASN A 55 -5.43 -6.95 3.20
CA ASN A 55 -5.50 -8.03 4.18
C ASN A 55 -6.83 -8.05 4.94
N GLU A 56 -7.39 -6.89 5.31
CA GLU A 56 -8.70 -6.80 5.95
C GLU A 56 -9.82 -7.25 5.02
N LYS A 57 -9.79 -6.80 3.76
CA LYS A 57 -10.76 -7.22 2.74
C LYS A 57 -10.70 -8.73 2.53
N TYR A 58 -9.50 -9.28 2.38
CA TYR A 58 -9.29 -10.72 2.22
C TYR A 58 -9.80 -11.52 3.43
N LYS A 59 -9.52 -11.08 4.66
CA LYS A 59 -10.04 -11.73 5.88
C LYS A 59 -11.57 -11.71 5.94
N LYS A 60 -12.20 -10.63 5.48
CA LYS A 60 -13.67 -10.52 5.44
C LYS A 60 -14.28 -11.44 4.38
N GLU A 61 -13.64 -11.55 3.21
CA GLU A 61 -14.07 -12.42 2.12
C GLU A 61 -13.79 -13.90 2.40
N HIS A 62 -12.77 -14.20 3.22
CA HIS A 62 -12.34 -15.55 3.57
C HIS A 62 -12.18 -15.73 5.09
N PRO A 63 -13.29 -15.79 5.86
CA PRO A 63 -13.24 -15.93 7.32
C PRO A 63 -12.60 -17.25 7.78
N ASP A 64 -12.70 -18.30 6.97
CA ASP A 64 -12.13 -19.63 7.23
C ASP A 64 -10.82 -19.89 6.46
N ALA A 65 -10.21 -18.85 5.86
CA ALA A 65 -8.93 -19.02 5.19
C ALA A 65 -7.88 -19.49 6.20
N LYS A 66 -7.34 -20.70 5.96
CA LYS A 66 -6.10 -21.13 6.61
C LYS A 66 -5.05 -20.03 6.41
N PRO A 67 -4.27 -19.68 7.45
CA PRO A 67 -3.25 -18.64 7.32
C PRO A 67 -2.37 -18.95 6.11
N ARG A 68 -2.35 -18.06 5.11
CA ARG A 68 -1.39 -18.14 4.00
C ARG A 68 -0.02 -17.95 4.63
N HIS A 69 0.69 -19.06 4.84
CA HIS A 69 2.12 -19.02 5.09
C HIS A 69 2.73 -18.21 3.95
N ARG A 70 3.56 -17.21 4.30
CA ARG A 70 4.32 -16.40 3.35
C ARG A 70 5.46 -17.25 2.79
N GLU A 71 5.12 -18.31 2.07
CA GLU A 71 6.06 -18.90 1.14
C GLU A 71 6.17 -17.89 0.00
N HIS A 72 7.26 -17.13 0.02
CA HIS A 72 7.64 -16.24 -1.06
C HIS A 72 7.94 -17.08 -2.30
N GLY A 73 6.89 -17.49 -3.01
CA GLY A 73 6.98 -18.12 -4.32
C GLY A 73 6.48 -17.13 -5.37
N TRP A 74 7.40 -16.41 -6.01
CA TRP A 74 7.14 -15.99 -7.39
C TRP A 74 6.91 -17.29 -8.16
N TYR A 75 5.67 -17.54 -8.60
CA TYR A 75 5.42 -18.59 -9.58
C TYR A 75 5.93 -18.05 -10.91
N LEU A 76 7.24 -18.14 -11.14
CA LEU A 76 7.77 -18.15 -12.48
C LEU A 76 7.32 -19.49 -13.09
N PRO A 77 6.51 -19.51 -14.15
CA PRO A 77 6.41 -20.74 -14.94
C PRO A 77 7.82 -21.05 -15.44
N ASN A 78 8.32 -22.26 -15.13
CA ASN A 78 9.45 -22.79 -15.85
C ASN A 78 8.98 -22.99 -17.29
N ASP A 79 9.47 -22.15 -18.19
CA ASP A 79 9.47 -22.44 -19.62
C ASP A 79 10.44 -23.63 -19.79
N ASP A 80 9.89 -24.81 -20.06
CA ASP A 80 10.62 -26.04 -20.36
C ASP A 80 10.58 -26.17 -21.89
N ASP A 81 11.72 -25.91 -22.55
CA ASP A 81 12.00 -26.25 -23.96
C ASP A 81 13.25 -27.16 -24.00
#